data_AF-A0A9Q1G626-F1
#
_entry.id   AF-A0A9Q1G626-F1
#
_cell.length_a   1.000
_cell.length_b   1.000
_cell.length_c   1.000
_cell.angle_alpha   90.00
_cell.angle_beta   90.00
_cell.angle_gamma   90.00
#
_symmetry.space_group_name_H-M   'P 1'
#
loop_
_entity.id
_entity.type
_entity.pdbx_description
1 polymer ?
#
loop_
_entity_poly.entity_id
_entity_poly.type
_entity_poly.pdbx_seq_one_letter_code
_entity_poly.pdbx_strand_id
1 'polypeptide(L)'
;MKPTVDKVKAAVEFFHKSTVAAEKLKSTQCQMGMPELRPKQDCATRWNSTFYMLKRFLESKDAIISTLAIVNAPVDALTQEEWEMVREACSVLEPFEQVTVEISAESGKAAEEFYARTVRMQQKTHCLTESQPYHFLKIGIMEREK
;
A
#
# COMPACT_ATOMS: atom_id res chain seq x y z
N MET A 1 0.54 10.95 3.65
CA MET A 1 -0.27 9.73 3.43
C MET A 1 -1.75 9.98 3.15
N LYS A 2 -2.48 10.82 3.91
CA LYS A 2 -3.89 11.12 3.63
C LYS A 2 -4.20 11.49 2.16
N PRO A 3 -3.47 12.43 1.50
CA PRO A 3 -3.82 12.82 0.13
C PRO A 3 -3.73 11.65 -0.86
N THR A 4 -2.74 10.77 -0.70
CA THR A 4 -2.53 9.64 -1.61
C THR A 4 -3.64 8.60 -1.52
N VAL A 5 -4.06 8.23 -0.31
CA VAL A 5 -5.14 7.25 -0.12
C VAL A 5 -6.48 7.81 -0.60
N ASP A 6 -6.72 9.11 -0.41
CA ASP A 6 -7.95 9.77 -0.89
C ASP A 6 -8.03 9.79 -2.42
N LYS A 7 -6.91 10.00 -3.12
CA LYS A 7 -6.83 9.85 -4.59
C LYS A 7 -7.16 8.43 -5.04
N VAL A 8 -6.60 7.42 -4.37
CA VAL A 8 -6.93 6.01 -4.66
C VAL A 8 -8.42 5.75 -4.47
N LYS A 9 -9.00 6.24 -3.37
CA LYS A 9 -10.44 6.12 -3.10
C LYS A 9 -11.28 6.76 -4.19
N ALA A 10 -10.93 7.96 -4.64
CA ALA A 10 -11.64 8.64 -5.72
C ALA A 10 -11.59 7.85 -7.04
N ALA A 11 -10.42 7.32 -7.42
CA ALA A 11 -10.27 6.48 -8.61
C ALA A 11 -11.09 5.18 -8.50
N VAL A 12 -11.02 4.50 -7.35
CA VAL A 12 -11.82 3.29 -7.08
C VAL A 12 -13.31 3.59 -7.17
N GLU A 13 -13.76 4.69 -6.56
CA GLU A 13 -15.16 5.11 -6.55
C GLU A 13 -15.65 5.44 -7.97
N PHE A 14 -14.83 6.07 -8.80
CA PHE A 14 -15.15 6.33 -10.21
C PHE A 14 -15.48 5.04 -10.98
N PHE A 15 -14.65 4.00 -10.84
CA PHE A 15 -14.92 2.69 -11.45
C PHE A 15 -16.13 1.95 -10.85
N HIS A 16 -16.54 2.29 -9.63
CA HIS A 16 -17.76 1.73 -9.04
C HIS A 16 -19.03 2.41 -9.55
N LYS A 17 -18.98 3.74 -9.69
CA LYS A 17 -20.12 4.56 -10.13
C LYS A 17 -20.38 4.47 -11.63
N SER A 18 -19.35 4.28 -12.45
CA SER A 18 -19.47 4.26 -13.91
C SER A 18 -19.37 2.83 -14.46
N THR A 19 -20.48 2.32 -14.99
CA THR A 19 -20.52 1.03 -15.70
C THR A 19 -19.62 1.05 -16.93
N VAL A 20 -19.62 2.15 -17.68
CA VAL A 20 -18.76 2.35 -18.86
C VAL A 20 -17.28 2.30 -18.48
N ALA A 21 -16.88 2.96 -17.39
CA ALA A 21 -15.49 2.92 -16.94
C ALA A 21 -15.09 1.53 -16.46
N ALA A 22 -15.99 0.81 -15.77
CA ALA A 22 -15.76 -0.56 -15.32
C ALA A 22 -15.59 -1.55 -16.50
N GLU A 23 -16.45 -1.46 -17.50
CA GLU A 23 -16.34 -2.27 -18.72
C GLU A 23 -15.08 -1.95 -19.51
N LYS A 24 -14.71 -0.66 -19.56
CA LYS A 24 -13.46 -0.25 -20.20
C LYS A 24 -12.25 -0.79 -19.47
N LEU A 25 -12.23 -0.74 -18.14
CA LEU A 25 -11.16 -1.31 -17.32
C LEU A 25 -11.02 -2.81 -17.58
N LYS A 26 -12.13 -3.54 -17.60
CA LYS A 26 -12.16 -4.97 -17.94
C LYS A 26 -11.57 -5.24 -19.32
N SER A 27 -11.97 -4.46 -20.31
CA SER A 27 -11.46 -4.57 -21.69
C SER A 27 -9.95 -4.29 -21.75
N THR A 28 -9.48 -3.26 -21.04
CA THR A 28 -8.05 -2.92 -20.94
C THR A 28 -7.25 -4.04 -20.28
N GLN A 29 -7.76 -4.62 -19.18
CA GLN A 29 -7.13 -5.77 -18.49
C GLN A 29 -6.99 -6.96 -19.45
N CYS A 30 -8.05 -7.30 -20.18
CA CYS A 30 -8.03 -8.36 -21.19
C CYS A 30 -7.02 -8.10 -22.31
N GLN A 31 -6.95 -6.87 -22.83
CA GLN A 31 -5.97 -6.47 -23.86
C GLN A 31 -4.53 -6.55 -23.37
N MET A 32 -4.29 -6.32 -22.07
CA MET A 32 -2.97 -6.41 -21.44
C MET A 32 -2.62 -7.83 -20.98
N GLY A 33 -3.51 -8.82 -21.16
CA GLY A 33 -3.32 -10.17 -20.62
C GLY A 33 -3.31 -10.22 -19.09
N MET A 34 -3.88 -9.21 -18.43
CA MET A 34 -3.98 -9.13 -16.97
C MET A 34 -5.25 -9.82 -16.46
N PRO A 35 -5.26 -10.32 -15.21
CA PRO A 35 -6.48 -10.82 -14.59
C PRO A 35 -7.57 -9.72 -14.53
N GLU A 36 -8.81 -10.10 -14.79
CA GLU A 36 -9.96 -9.19 -14.68
C GLU A 36 -10.28 -8.92 -13.20
N LEU A 37 -9.69 -7.86 -12.66
CA LEU A 37 -9.84 -7.47 -11.27
C LEU A 37 -10.58 -6.15 -11.18
N ARG A 38 -11.83 -6.19 -10.69
CA ARG A 38 -12.53 -4.97 -10.28
C ARG A 38 -11.86 -4.39 -9.03
N PRO A 39 -11.55 -3.08 -8.96
CA PRO A 39 -10.99 -2.45 -7.77
C PRO A 39 -11.86 -2.72 -6.54
N LYS A 40 -11.26 -2.79 -5.34
CA LYS A 40 -11.99 -3.02 -4.08
C LYS A 40 -12.25 -1.69 -3.39
N GLN A 41 -13.48 -1.44 -2.95
CA GLN A 41 -13.82 -0.26 -2.17
C GLN A 41 -13.37 -0.42 -0.70
N ASP A 42 -12.88 0.67 -0.12
CA ASP A 42 -12.56 0.76 1.32
C ASP A 42 -13.83 0.65 2.18
N CYS A 43 -13.73 0.01 3.34
CA CYS A 43 -14.84 -0.19 4.26
C CYS A 43 -14.40 0.22 5.67
N ALA A 44 -14.77 1.43 6.09
CA ALA A 44 -14.28 2.05 7.32
C ALA A 44 -14.49 1.21 8.60
N THR A 45 -15.46 0.29 8.60
CA THR A 45 -15.75 -0.61 9.74
C THR A 45 -14.91 -1.88 9.76
N ARG A 46 -14.10 -2.13 8.73
CA ARG A 46 -13.18 -3.28 8.63
C ARG A 46 -11.76 -2.76 8.47
N TRP A 47 -10.95 -2.93 9.52
CA TRP A 47 -9.59 -2.38 9.60
C TRP A 47 -8.66 -2.83 8.44
N ASN A 48 -8.90 -4.00 7.84
CA ASN A 48 -8.14 -4.52 6.69
C ASN A 48 -8.60 -4.04 5.32
N SER A 49 -9.74 -3.37 5.22
CA SER A 49 -10.34 -3.04 3.92
C SER A 49 -9.46 -2.08 3.11
N THR A 50 -8.80 -1.14 3.77
CA THR A 50 -7.86 -0.21 3.13
C THR A 50 -6.68 -0.96 2.53
N PHE A 51 -6.10 -1.93 3.25
CA PHE A 51 -5.02 -2.77 2.72
C PHE A 51 -5.45 -3.50 1.45
N TYR A 52 -6.62 -4.16 1.45
CA TYR A 52 -7.09 -4.88 0.26
C TYR A 52 -7.46 -3.96 -0.91
N MET A 53 -7.94 -2.75 -0.63
CA MET A 53 -8.15 -1.73 -1.66
C MET A 53 -6.81 -1.37 -2.32
N LEU A 54 -5.80 -1.00 -1.52
CA LEU A 54 -4.49 -0.60 -2.02
C LEU A 54 -3.80 -1.75 -2.77
N LYS A 55 -3.81 -2.97 -2.21
CA LYS A 55 -3.20 -4.16 -2.83
C LYS A 55 -3.79 -4.45 -4.20
N ARG A 56 -5.13 -4.46 -4.32
CA ARG A 56 -5.78 -4.67 -5.61
C ARG A 56 -5.56 -3.53 -6.60
N PHE A 57 -5.52 -2.30 -6.11
CA PHE A 57 -5.24 -1.13 -6.93
C PHE A 57 -3.83 -1.22 -7.55
N LEU A 58 -2.83 -1.71 -6.79
CA LEU A 58 -1.49 -1.98 -7.30
C LEU A 58 -1.44 -3.13 -8.31
N GLU A 59 -2.14 -4.25 -8.05
CA GLU A 59 -2.22 -5.39 -8.97
C GLU A 59 -2.77 -4.99 -10.35
N SER A 60 -3.59 -3.94 -10.41
CA SER A 60 -4.20 -3.42 -11.64
C SER A 60 -3.60 -2.09 -12.10
N LYS A 61 -2.41 -1.70 -11.62
CA LYS A 61 -1.80 -0.38 -11.84
C LYS A 61 -1.84 0.05 -13.31
N ASP A 62 -1.27 -0.76 -14.20
CA ASP A 62 -1.11 -0.38 -15.61
C ASP A 62 -2.47 -0.25 -16.32
N ALA A 63 -3.37 -1.21 -16.09
CA ALA A 63 -4.72 -1.16 -16.64
C ALA A 63 -5.52 0.04 -16.12
N ILE A 64 -5.36 0.41 -14.85
CA ILE A 64 -6.01 1.58 -14.24
C ILE A 64 -5.48 2.86 -14.88
N ILE A 65 -4.15 3.03 -14.95
CA ILE A 65 -3.53 4.22 -15.55
C ILE A 65 -4.01 4.41 -16.99
N SER A 66 -3.93 3.35 -17.81
CA SER A 66 -4.38 3.42 -19.20
C SER A 66 -5.87 3.70 -19.31
N THR A 67 -6.70 3.07 -18.48
CA THR A 67 -8.16 3.26 -18.56
C THR A 67 -8.56 4.68 -18.15
N LEU A 68 -8.00 5.22 -17.06
CA LEU A 68 -8.28 6.59 -16.62
C LEU A 68 -7.90 7.62 -17.69
N ALA A 69 -6.79 7.40 -18.41
CA ALA A 69 -6.39 8.23 -19.53
C ALA A 69 -7.37 8.11 -20.72
N ILE A 70 -7.78 6.90 -21.09
CA ILE A 70 -8.69 6.70 -22.23
C ILE A 70 -10.07 7.31 -21.99
N VAL A 71 -10.59 7.20 -20.77
CA VAL A 71 -11.94 7.71 -20.44
C VAL A 71 -11.94 9.17 -19.99
N ASN A 72 -10.78 9.84 -19.99
CA ASN A 72 -10.59 11.20 -19.46
C ASN A 72 -11.27 11.37 -18.10
N ALA A 73 -10.95 10.47 -17.17
CA ALA A 73 -11.63 10.42 -15.88
C ALA A 73 -11.43 11.74 -15.09
N PRO A 74 -12.47 12.27 -14.43
CA PRO A 74 -12.37 13.48 -13.61
C PRO A 74 -11.78 13.16 -12.22
N VAL A 75 -10.66 12.46 -12.19
CA VAL A 75 -9.92 12.11 -10.96
C VAL A 75 -8.45 12.44 -11.14
N ASP A 76 -7.81 12.86 -10.05
CA ASP A 76 -6.38 13.19 -10.09
C ASP A 76 -5.55 11.93 -10.37
N ALA A 77 -4.63 12.02 -11.33
CA ALA A 77 -3.65 10.98 -11.55
C ALA A 77 -2.67 10.92 -10.37
N LEU A 78 -2.30 9.69 -9.99
CA LEU A 78 -1.26 9.48 -8.99
C LEU A 78 0.12 9.73 -9.61
N THR A 79 0.98 10.45 -8.90
CA THR A 79 2.39 10.60 -9.28
C THR A 79 3.16 9.29 -9.05
N GLN A 80 4.37 9.20 -9.59
CA GLN A 80 5.21 8.01 -9.39
C GLN A 80 5.58 7.81 -7.91
N GLU A 81 5.82 8.88 -7.18
CA GLU A 81 6.10 8.87 -5.74
C GLU A 81 4.88 8.38 -4.95
N GLU A 82 3.67 8.78 -5.36
CA GLU A 82 2.43 8.32 -4.76
C GLU A 82 2.21 6.82 -4.97
N TRP A 83 2.52 6.31 -6.17
CA TRP A 83 2.50 4.86 -6.43
C TRP A 83 3.49 4.09 -5.58
N GLU A 84 4.69 4.62 -5.37
CA GLU A 84 5.69 3.99 -4.49
C GLU A 84 5.23 3.98 -3.04
N MET A 85 4.66 5.09 -2.56
CA MET A 85 4.09 5.18 -1.21
C MET A 85 2.97 4.16 -0.98
N VAL A 86 2.12 3.91 -1.99
CA VAL A 86 1.08 2.87 -1.91
C VAL A 86 1.71 1.47 -1.81
N ARG A 87 2.78 1.20 -2.57
CA ARG A 87 3.52 -0.08 -2.50
C ARG A 87 4.15 -0.29 -1.14
N GLU A 88 4.85 0.72 -0.62
CA GLU A 88 5.48 0.69 0.71
C GLU A 88 4.44 0.46 1.80
N ALA A 89 3.30 1.18 1.73
CA ALA A 89 2.20 0.99 2.67
C ALA A 89 1.66 -0.44 2.64
N CYS A 90 1.47 -1.03 1.45
CA CYS A 90 1.09 -2.44 1.34
C CYS A 90 2.13 -3.38 1.96
N SER A 91 3.43 -3.15 1.71
CA SER A 91 4.49 -3.99 2.28
C SER A 91 4.55 -3.92 3.82
N VAL A 92 4.27 -2.76 4.40
CA VAL A 92 4.22 -2.59 5.86
C VAL A 92 2.98 -3.26 6.44
N LEU A 93 1.83 -3.16 5.76
CA LEU A 93 0.55 -3.70 6.25
C LEU A 93 0.39 -5.21 6.06
N GLU A 94 1.03 -5.79 5.06
CA GLU A 94 0.96 -7.23 4.75
C GLU A 94 1.23 -8.17 5.94
N PRO A 95 2.30 -8.01 6.74
CA PRO A 95 2.53 -8.90 7.89
C PRO A 95 1.43 -8.79 8.96
N PHE A 96 0.80 -7.61 9.13
CA PHE A 96 -0.29 -7.45 10.08
C PHE A 96 -1.57 -8.13 9.61
N GLU A 97 -1.84 -8.06 8.30
CA GLU A 97 -2.96 -8.78 7.70
C GLU A 97 -2.79 -10.29 7.86
N GLN A 98 -1.60 -10.82 7.53
CA GLN A 98 -1.31 -12.25 7.58
C GLN A 98 -1.55 -12.81 8.98
N VAL A 99 -0.98 -12.15 9.99
CA VAL A 99 -1.18 -12.49 11.40
C VAL A 99 -2.66 -12.50 11.75
N THR A 100 -3.42 -11.51 11.30
CA THR A 100 -4.83 -11.43 11.70
C THR A 100 -5.68 -12.51 11.04
N VAL A 101 -5.34 -12.89 9.80
CA VAL A 101 -5.97 -14.04 9.15
C VAL A 101 -5.65 -15.33 9.93
N GLU A 102 -4.39 -15.51 10.33
CA GLU A 102 -3.95 -16.67 11.15
C GLU A 102 -4.67 -16.72 12.51
N ILE A 103 -4.72 -15.60 13.24
CA ILE A 103 -5.46 -15.50 14.53
C ILE A 103 -6.96 -15.73 14.36
N SER A 104 -7.55 -15.24 13.27
CA SER A 104 -8.98 -15.42 13.01
C SER A 104 -9.34 -16.85 12.60
N ALA A 105 -8.36 -17.63 12.16
CA ALA A 105 -8.55 -19.02 11.72
C ALA A 105 -8.36 -20.05 12.85
N GLU A 106 -7.67 -19.74 13.95
CA GLU A 106 -7.33 -20.71 15.00
C GLU A 106 -7.55 -20.22 16.44
N SER A 107 -8.24 -21.06 17.23
CA SER A 107 -8.49 -20.85 18.66
C SER A 107 -7.20 -21.01 19.48
N GLY A 108 -6.59 -19.89 19.87
CA GLY A 108 -5.72 -19.77 21.07
C GLY A 108 -4.20 -19.83 20.89
N LYS A 109 -3.64 -20.55 19.91
CA LYS A 109 -2.16 -20.68 19.76
C LYS A 109 -1.50 -19.54 18.99
N ALA A 110 -2.25 -18.86 18.13
CA ALA A 110 -1.75 -17.79 17.27
C ALA A 110 -1.33 -16.51 18.02
N ALA A 111 -1.84 -16.29 19.24
CA ALA A 111 -1.50 -15.11 20.03
C ALA A 111 -0.04 -15.11 20.55
N GLU A 112 0.49 -16.28 20.90
CA GLU A 112 1.88 -16.42 21.35
C GLU A 112 2.87 -16.30 20.17
N GLU A 113 2.52 -16.88 19.01
CA GLU A 113 3.29 -16.69 17.78
C GLU A 113 3.27 -15.24 17.29
N PHE A 114 2.14 -14.54 17.45
CA PHE A 114 2.02 -13.11 17.14
C PHE A 114 3.00 -12.27 17.95
N TYR A 115 3.09 -12.51 19.26
CA TYR A 115 4.05 -11.82 20.12
C TYR A 115 5.49 -12.10 19.66
N ALA A 116 5.83 -13.36 19.40
CA ALA A 116 7.17 -13.73 18.92
C ALA A 116 7.52 -13.10 17.55
N ARG A 117 6.55 -13.01 16.63
CA ARG A 117 6.74 -12.45 15.28
C ARG A 117 6.89 -10.94 15.30
N THR A 118 6.09 -10.25 16.12
CA THR A 118 6.18 -8.78 16.27
C THR A 118 7.50 -8.36 16.92
N VAL A 119 7.98 -9.10 17.93
CA VAL A 119 9.32 -8.87 18.52
C VAL A 119 10.42 -9.03 17.46
N ARG A 120 10.33 -10.02 16.58
CA ARG A 120 11.29 -10.21 15.48
C ARG A 120 11.24 -9.07 14.45
N MET A 121 10.05 -8.55 14.14
CA MET A 121 9.90 -7.38 13.27
C MET A 121 10.50 -6.12 13.90
N GLN A 122 10.25 -5.86 15.19
CA GLN A 122 10.83 -4.72 15.92
C GLN A 122 12.37 -4.79 15.95
N GLN A 123 12.95 -5.98 16.15
CA GLN A 123 14.40 -6.18 16.12
C GLN A 123 15.00 -5.90 14.74
N LYS A 124 14.34 -6.33 13.65
CA LYS A 124 14.80 -6.02 12.28
C LYS A 124 14.73 -4.53 11.97
N THR A 125 13.67 -3.84 12.40
CA THR A 125 13.54 -2.40 12.24
C THR A 125 14.65 -1.66 13.01
N HIS A 126 15.00 -2.13 14.21
CA HIS A 126 16.13 -1.60 14.99
C HIS A 126 17.48 -1.80 14.29
N CYS A 127 17.75 -2.98 13.71
CA CYS A 127 19.00 -3.23 12.96
C CYS A 127 19.12 -2.39 11.66
N LEU A 128 17.99 -2.06 11.00
CA LEU A 128 18.00 -1.20 9.81
C LEU A 128 18.28 0.27 10.15
N THR A 129 17.89 0.72 11.35
CA THR A 129 18.21 2.09 11.83
C THR A 129 19.67 2.25 12.26
N GLU A 130 20.36 1.17 12.64
CA GLU A 130 21.79 1.20 12.97
C GLU A 130 22.70 1.11 11.73
N SER A 131 22.20 0.59 10.61
CA SER A 131 23.00 0.36 9.38
C SER A 131 23.08 1.58 8.42
N GLN A 132 22.50 2.73 8.78
CA GLN A 132 22.69 4.00 8.06
C GLN A 132 23.14 5.09 9.05
N PRO A 133 24.43 5.15 9.42
CA PRO A 133 24.90 6.22 10.27
C PRO A 133 24.84 7.52 9.48
N TYR A 134 24.03 8.46 9.96
CA TYR A 134 23.94 9.83 9.49
C TYR A 134 25.35 10.41 9.22
N HIS A 135 25.63 10.65 7.94
CA HIS A 135 26.72 11.48 7.44
C HIS A 135 26.43 12.96 7.79
N PHE A 136 26.37 13.30 9.09
CA PHE A 136 26.06 14.68 9.52
C PHE A 136 26.67 15.11 10.88
N LEU A 137 27.77 14.48 11.32
CA LEU A 137 28.57 15.02 12.44
C LEU A 137 30.08 14.79 12.23
N LYS A 138 30.63 15.37 11.15
CA LYS A 138 32.07 15.63 11.01
C LYS A 138 32.31 17.01 10.41
N ILE A 139 31.78 18.06 11.05
CA ILE A 139 32.35 19.40 10.93
C ILE A 139 32.42 20.01 12.33
N GLY A 140 33.64 20.00 12.89
CA GLY A 140 34.11 21.06 13.77
C GLY A 140 33.83 20.96 15.28
N ILE A 141 34.38 19.96 15.97
CA ILE A 141 34.89 20.18 17.34
C ILE A 141 36.29 19.54 17.45
N MET A 142 37.28 20.29 16.99
CA MET A 142 38.71 20.26 17.36
C MET A 142 39.04 21.76 17.45
N GLU A 143 39.24 22.38 18.62
CA GLU A 143 40.50 22.37 19.37
C GLU A 143 40.30 23.15 20.69
N ARG A 144 40.71 22.54 21.80
CA ARG A 144 41.84 22.93 22.69
C ARG A 144 41.63 24.13 23.62
N GLU A 145 41.61 23.79 24.91
CA GLU A 145 42.43 24.35 25.99
C GLU A 145 42.99 25.78 25.83
N LYS A 146 42.42 26.73 26.57
CA LYS A 146 43.05 27.40 27.74
C LYS A 146 42.05 28.29 28.47
#